data_AF-A0A7H0LD56-F1
#
_entry.id   AF-A0A7H0LD56-F1
#
_cell.length_a   1.000
_cell.length_b   1.000
_cell.length_c   1.000
_cell.angle_alpha   90.00
_cell.angle_beta   90.00
_cell.angle_gamma   90.00
#
_symmetry.space_group_name_H-M   'P 1'
#
loop_
_entity.id
_entity.type
_entity.pdbx_description
1 polymer ?
#
loop_
_entity_poly.entity_id
_entity_poly.type
_entity_poly.pdbx_seq_one_letter_code
_entity_poly.pdbx_strand_id
1 'polypeptide(L)'
;MSPLRFMLLAGVLISQPAASRDDVTPWTPVGIASDQFESHAAFDPATGAIFFVRSAKDFSGWRILTSRCSPMGWTQPVDAPFAGDGVEADPWFERGGRGLWFISTRSTDGVHRKDLDVWRAERDVRGRWGLPKRLPAPVNSTGNEWFPRIGKDGWLYFGSDRPGGLGKTDIWRARRNGTRGWRVENAGAGLNGPGDEYEALPAPDGRSMVLMASDGLYLTRATRTGWSKRVKLGAAINATGSEIGALFSPSGRSLMFARDLKGRRSGEFFVWHINGREAWPPSCPGATAR
;
A
#
# COMPACT_ATOMS: atom_id res chain seq x y z
N MET A 1 14.68 -61.84 40.60
CA MET A 1 13.63 -61.17 39.80
C MET A 1 13.40 -59.79 40.42
N SER A 2 14.01 -58.75 39.85
CA SER A 2 13.84 -57.36 40.33
C SER A 2 12.69 -56.69 39.58
N PRO A 3 11.83 -55.89 40.24
CA PRO A 3 10.83 -55.11 39.52
C PRO A 3 11.48 -53.83 38.95
N LEU A 4 11.34 -53.63 37.64
CA LEU A 4 11.64 -52.34 36.99
C LEU A 4 10.63 -51.28 37.49
N ARG A 5 11.14 -50.19 38.05
CA ARG A 5 10.38 -48.95 38.26
C ARG A 5 10.31 -48.19 36.93
N PHE A 6 9.11 -48.06 36.36
CA PHE A 6 8.84 -47.09 35.31
C PHE A 6 8.69 -45.69 35.93
N MET A 7 9.65 -44.80 35.66
CA MET A 7 9.46 -43.36 35.88
C MET A 7 8.57 -42.82 34.75
N LEU A 8 7.35 -42.42 35.08
CA LEU A 8 6.58 -41.52 34.21
C LEU A 8 7.26 -40.15 34.23
N LEU A 9 7.92 -39.75 33.14
CA LEU A 9 8.18 -38.34 32.88
C LEU A 9 6.85 -37.67 32.53
N ALA A 10 6.30 -36.88 33.45
CA ALA A 10 5.26 -35.92 33.15
C ALA A 10 5.85 -34.87 32.20
N GLY A 11 5.57 -35.01 30.91
CA GLY A 11 5.89 -33.99 29.92
C GLY A 11 5.11 -32.73 30.25
N VAL A 12 5.83 -31.68 30.65
CA VAL A 12 5.27 -30.33 30.73
C VAL A 12 4.93 -29.93 29.29
N LEU A 13 3.64 -30.03 28.94
CA LEU A 13 3.10 -29.38 27.76
C LEU A 13 3.25 -27.88 27.98
N ILE A 14 4.35 -27.32 27.48
CA ILE A 14 4.46 -25.88 27.28
C ILE A 14 3.39 -25.55 26.25
N SER A 15 2.25 -25.05 26.71
CA SER A 15 1.22 -24.50 25.84
C SER A 15 1.88 -23.42 24.99
N GLN A 16 2.04 -23.69 23.70
CA GLN A 16 2.33 -22.63 22.75
C GLN A 16 1.24 -21.57 22.91
N PRO A 17 1.57 -20.27 22.98
CA PRO A 17 0.55 -19.24 22.95
C PRO A 17 -0.29 -19.50 21.71
N ALA A 18 -1.62 -19.63 21.90
CA ALA A 18 -2.55 -19.80 20.79
C ALA A 18 -2.20 -18.74 19.74
N ALA A 19 -1.84 -19.19 18.53
CA ALA A 19 -1.59 -18.28 17.41
C ALA A 19 -2.76 -17.29 17.39
N SER A 20 -2.47 -16.00 17.60
CA SER A 20 -3.51 -14.98 17.53
C SER A 20 -4.16 -15.18 16.17
N ARG A 21 -5.45 -15.52 16.14
CA ARG A 21 -6.20 -15.58 14.88
C ARG A 21 -5.98 -14.23 14.22
N ASP A 22 -5.34 -14.23 13.05
CA ASP A 22 -5.15 -13.03 12.25
C ASP A 22 -6.54 -12.42 12.02
N ASP A 23 -6.86 -11.33 12.73
CA ASP A 23 -8.17 -10.66 12.69
C ASP A 23 -8.20 -9.81 11.42
N VAL A 24 -8.52 -10.46 10.29
CA VAL A 24 -8.73 -9.83 8.99
C VAL A 24 -10.23 -9.63 8.77
N THR A 25 -10.66 -8.38 8.74
CA THR A 25 -12.08 -8.03 8.64
C THR A 25 -12.34 -7.15 7.41
N PRO A 26 -13.48 -7.30 6.71
CA PRO A 26 -13.88 -6.37 5.67
C PRO A 26 -14.10 -4.97 6.24
N TRP A 27 -13.64 -3.95 5.52
CA TRP A 27 -13.95 -2.54 5.74
C TRP A 27 -14.67 -2.00 4.51
N THR A 28 -16.00 -2.07 4.53
CA THR A 28 -16.86 -1.74 3.38
C THR A 28 -17.79 -0.56 3.68
N PRO A 29 -17.24 0.64 3.95
CA PRO A 29 -18.04 1.78 4.35
C PRO A 29 -19.08 2.16 3.30
N VAL A 30 -20.33 2.35 3.76
CA VAL A 30 -21.40 2.93 2.95
C VAL A 30 -20.94 4.29 2.42
N GLY A 31 -21.19 4.54 1.14
CA GLY A 31 -20.72 5.74 0.42
C GLY A 31 -19.43 5.52 -0.34
N ILE A 32 -18.57 4.57 0.06
CA ILE A 32 -17.33 4.25 -0.69
C ILE A 32 -17.45 2.89 -1.37
N ALA A 33 -17.94 1.86 -0.69
CA ALA A 33 -17.94 0.53 -1.25
C ALA A 33 -19.03 0.39 -2.33
N SER A 34 -18.67 -0.07 -3.53
CA SER A 34 -19.57 -0.16 -4.70
C SER A 34 -19.62 -1.56 -5.30
N ASP A 35 -20.10 -1.69 -6.55
CA ASP A 35 -19.96 -2.89 -7.38
C ASP A 35 -18.71 -2.84 -8.29
N GLN A 36 -17.99 -1.72 -8.31
CA GLN A 36 -16.68 -1.56 -8.93
C GLN A 36 -15.57 -1.96 -7.96
N PHE A 37 -14.31 -1.95 -8.42
CA PHE A 37 -13.15 -2.38 -7.62
C PHE A 37 -12.51 -1.20 -6.88
N GLU A 38 -12.58 -1.20 -5.55
CA GLU A 38 -11.88 -0.22 -4.71
C GLU A 38 -10.52 -0.73 -4.24
N SER A 39 -9.47 0.11 -4.35
CA SER A 39 -8.11 -0.25 -3.94
C SER A 39 -7.24 0.95 -3.56
N HIS A 40 -6.00 0.68 -3.13
CA HIS A 40 -4.96 1.69 -2.95
C HIS A 40 -5.40 2.89 -2.10
N ALA A 41 -5.92 2.62 -0.90
CA ALA A 41 -6.38 3.67 0.00
C ALA A 41 -5.21 4.53 0.53
N ALA A 42 -5.52 5.79 0.79
CA ALA A 42 -4.67 6.74 1.49
C ALA A 42 -5.54 7.73 2.27
N PHE A 43 -5.24 7.93 3.54
CA PHE A 43 -5.93 8.93 4.37
C PHE A 43 -5.15 10.23 4.39
N ASP A 44 -5.83 11.34 4.12
CA ASP A 44 -5.27 12.69 4.27
C ASP A 44 -5.01 12.98 5.75
N PRO A 45 -3.75 13.11 6.18
CA PRO A 45 -3.44 13.33 7.60
C PRO A 45 -3.92 14.68 8.13
N ALA A 46 -4.28 15.64 7.27
CA ALA A 46 -4.79 16.94 7.72
C ALA A 46 -6.31 16.98 7.84
N THR A 47 -7.04 16.20 7.05
CA THR A 47 -8.51 16.31 6.96
C THR A 47 -9.25 15.02 7.31
N GLY A 48 -8.55 13.88 7.36
CA GLY A 48 -9.17 12.56 7.54
C GLY A 48 -9.93 12.05 6.31
N ALA A 49 -9.97 12.81 5.21
CA ALA A 49 -10.56 12.34 3.96
C ALA A 49 -9.79 11.13 3.43
N ILE A 50 -10.49 10.18 2.82
CA ILE A 50 -9.88 9.07 2.10
C ILE A 50 -9.71 9.45 0.64
N PHE A 51 -8.57 9.06 0.08
CA PHE A 51 -8.27 8.99 -1.34
C PHE A 51 -8.04 7.53 -1.67
N PHE A 52 -8.62 7.05 -2.76
CA PHE A 52 -8.54 5.63 -3.13
C PHE A 52 -8.71 5.48 -4.64
N VAL A 53 -8.26 4.35 -5.17
CA VAL A 53 -8.46 4.00 -6.58
C VAL A 53 -9.78 3.27 -6.73
N ARG A 54 -10.57 3.67 -7.73
CA ARG A 54 -11.69 2.89 -8.23
C ARG A 54 -11.45 2.49 -9.68
N SER A 55 -11.84 1.27 -10.04
CA SER A 55 -11.69 0.72 -11.38
C SER A 55 -12.84 -0.20 -11.75
N ALA A 56 -12.96 -0.56 -13.02
CA ALA A 56 -13.83 -1.66 -13.42
C ALA A 56 -13.38 -2.99 -12.78
N LYS A 57 -14.25 -4.01 -12.81
CA LYS A 57 -14.00 -5.34 -12.22
C LYS A 57 -12.84 -6.10 -12.88
N ASP A 58 -12.52 -5.76 -14.12
CA ASP A 58 -11.36 -6.26 -14.86
C ASP A 58 -10.08 -5.47 -14.55
N PHE A 59 -10.14 -4.60 -13.52
CA PHE A 59 -9.05 -3.73 -13.07
C PHE A 59 -8.62 -2.70 -14.13
N SER A 60 -9.50 -2.31 -15.05
CA SER A 60 -9.25 -1.24 -16.03
C SER A 60 -9.83 0.12 -15.59
N GLY A 61 -9.31 1.19 -16.18
CA GLY A 61 -9.85 2.55 -16.01
C GLY A 61 -9.60 3.18 -14.63
N TRP A 62 -8.42 2.97 -14.05
CA TRP A 62 -8.07 3.49 -12.72
C TRP A 62 -8.29 4.99 -12.58
N ARG A 63 -9.02 5.37 -11.53
CA ARG A 63 -9.24 6.76 -11.13
C ARG A 63 -9.07 6.92 -9.63
N ILE A 64 -8.34 7.96 -9.22
CA ILE A 64 -8.26 8.35 -7.81
C ILE A 64 -9.51 9.18 -7.47
N LEU A 65 -10.31 8.65 -6.56
CA LEU A 65 -11.48 9.32 -5.98
C LEU A 65 -11.17 9.76 -4.55
N THR A 66 -11.93 10.75 -4.07
CA THR A 66 -11.89 11.18 -2.68
C THR A 66 -13.29 11.21 -2.04
N SER A 67 -13.35 10.81 -0.77
CA SER A 67 -14.55 10.88 0.06
C SER A 67 -14.20 11.46 1.44
N ARG A 68 -15.15 12.21 2.02
CA ARG A 68 -15.00 12.84 3.34
C ARG A 68 -15.89 12.17 4.36
N CYS A 69 -15.39 12.02 5.59
CA CYS A 69 -16.26 11.66 6.70
C CYS A 69 -17.12 12.85 7.13
N SER A 70 -18.39 12.58 7.43
CA SER A 70 -19.35 13.52 8.01
C SER A 70 -20.20 12.82 9.07
N PRO A 71 -21.02 13.55 9.86
CA PRO A 71 -22.02 12.95 10.73
C PRO A 71 -22.97 11.93 10.07
N MET A 72 -23.17 12.05 8.75
CA MET A 72 -24.02 11.15 7.97
C MET A 72 -23.25 9.95 7.37
N GLY A 73 -21.98 9.78 7.73
CA GLY A 73 -21.09 8.78 7.13
C GLY A 73 -20.17 9.37 6.06
N TRP A 74 -19.56 8.48 5.27
CA TRP A 74 -18.71 8.85 4.14
C TRP A 74 -19.55 9.43 3.01
N THR A 75 -19.11 10.55 2.44
CA THR A 75 -19.79 11.17 1.30
C THR A 75 -19.67 10.31 0.04
N GLN A 76 -20.56 10.53 -0.93
CA GLN A 76 -20.37 9.99 -2.27
C GLN A 76 -18.99 10.42 -2.81
N PRO A 77 -18.18 9.52 -3.39
CA PRO A 77 -16.83 9.85 -3.80
C PRO A 77 -16.88 10.68 -5.07
N VAL A 78 -15.98 11.63 -5.18
CA VAL A 78 -15.78 12.47 -6.37
C VAL A 78 -14.35 12.31 -6.86
N ASP A 79 -14.10 12.66 -8.12
CA ASP A 79 -12.74 12.72 -8.66
C ASP A 79 -11.82 13.54 -7.73
N ALA A 80 -10.59 13.07 -7.55
CA ALA A 80 -9.59 13.83 -6.82
C ALA A 80 -9.43 15.23 -7.45
N PRO A 81 -9.20 16.31 -6.68
CA PRO A 81 -9.13 17.66 -7.24
C PRO A 81 -8.00 17.90 -8.24
N PHE A 82 -7.05 16.97 -8.35
CA PHE A 82 -5.92 16.99 -9.27
C PHE A 82 -6.05 15.97 -10.42
N ALA A 83 -7.21 15.36 -10.55
CA ALA A 83 -7.54 14.41 -11.61
C ALA A 83 -7.27 15.03 -12.98
N GLY A 84 -6.68 14.24 -13.88
CA GLY A 84 -6.28 14.67 -15.21
C GLY A 84 -6.89 13.80 -16.31
N ASP A 85 -6.39 14.00 -17.54
CA ASP A 85 -6.56 13.04 -18.62
C ASP A 85 -5.75 11.76 -18.32
N GLY A 86 -6.14 10.63 -18.91
CA GLY A 86 -5.49 9.34 -18.63
C GLY A 86 -5.98 8.66 -17.35
N VAL A 87 -5.23 7.63 -16.93
CA VAL A 87 -5.51 6.86 -15.71
C VAL A 87 -4.57 7.27 -14.59
N GLU A 88 -4.97 7.03 -13.34
CA GLU A 88 -4.16 7.37 -12.17
C GLU A 88 -4.43 6.43 -11.00
N ALA A 89 -3.36 6.14 -10.25
CA ALA A 89 -3.41 5.18 -9.14
C ALA A 89 -2.41 5.52 -8.02
N ASP A 90 -2.42 4.69 -6.97
CA ASP A 90 -1.43 4.65 -5.89
C ASP A 90 -1.26 5.93 -5.07
N PRO A 91 -2.33 6.63 -4.67
CA PRO A 91 -2.22 7.84 -3.88
C PRO A 91 -1.45 7.58 -2.58
N TRP A 92 -0.54 8.48 -2.23
CA TRP A 92 0.20 8.41 -0.97
C TRP A 92 0.55 9.79 -0.45
N PHE A 93 0.08 10.10 0.75
CA PHE A 93 0.33 11.39 1.37
C PHE A 93 1.73 11.48 1.97
N GLU A 94 2.38 12.61 1.72
CA GLU A 94 3.53 13.02 2.52
C GLU A 94 3.14 13.32 3.96
N ARG A 95 4.14 13.33 4.85
CA ARG A 95 3.94 13.74 6.24
C ARG A 95 3.33 15.13 6.31
N GLY A 96 2.19 15.26 7.02
CA GLY A 96 1.44 16.51 7.15
C GLY A 96 0.53 16.85 5.96
N GLY A 97 0.51 16.01 4.92
CA GLY A 97 -0.47 16.03 3.84
C GLY A 97 -0.31 17.13 2.79
N ARG A 98 0.72 17.98 2.87
CA ARG A 98 0.92 19.07 1.88
C ARG A 98 1.19 18.57 0.46
N GLY A 99 1.72 17.35 0.33
CA GLY A 99 1.96 16.70 -0.95
C GLY A 99 1.34 15.31 -0.98
N LEU A 100 0.98 14.87 -2.18
CA LEU A 100 0.54 13.52 -2.48
C LEU A 100 1.28 13.00 -3.71
N TRP A 101 1.84 11.80 -3.58
CA TRP A 101 2.48 11.03 -4.64
C TRP A 101 1.47 10.08 -5.23
N PHE A 102 1.57 9.84 -6.54
CA PHE A 102 0.68 8.93 -7.26
C PHE A 102 1.33 8.57 -8.61
N ILE A 103 0.74 7.63 -9.34
CA ILE A 103 1.16 7.30 -10.70
C ILE A 103 0.10 7.69 -11.72
N SER A 104 0.50 8.05 -12.94
CA SER A 104 -0.46 8.42 -13.98
C SER A 104 0.12 8.39 -15.40
N THR A 105 -0.74 8.09 -16.37
CA THR A 105 -0.48 8.21 -17.82
C THR A 105 -0.91 9.56 -18.40
N ARG A 106 -1.26 10.53 -17.54
CA ARG A 106 -1.71 11.86 -17.95
C ARG A 106 -0.74 12.55 -18.89
N SER A 107 -1.27 13.44 -19.73
CA SER A 107 -0.45 14.19 -20.66
C SER A 107 0.44 15.20 -19.94
N THR A 108 1.64 15.41 -20.48
CA THR A 108 2.54 16.52 -20.14
C THR A 108 2.94 17.23 -21.41
N ASP A 109 2.96 18.56 -21.39
CA ASP A 109 3.51 19.36 -22.51
C ASP A 109 2.86 19.02 -23.86
N GLY A 110 1.56 18.67 -23.83
CA GLY A 110 0.79 18.27 -25.01
C GLY A 110 1.04 16.83 -25.50
N VAL A 111 1.86 16.04 -24.80
CA VAL A 111 2.18 14.65 -25.15
C VAL A 111 1.49 13.71 -24.18
N HIS A 112 0.63 12.83 -24.72
CA HIS A 112 0.05 11.72 -23.96
C HIS A 112 1.12 10.67 -23.64
N ARG A 113 1.18 10.23 -22.39
CA ARG A 113 2.18 9.27 -21.92
C ARG A 113 1.60 7.86 -22.02
N LYS A 114 2.39 6.93 -22.54
CA LYS A 114 1.99 5.51 -22.59
C LYS A 114 2.26 4.81 -21.26
N ASP A 115 3.34 5.22 -20.59
CA ASP A 115 3.84 4.57 -19.38
C ASP A 115 3.28 5.25 -18.14
N LEU A 116 3.10 4.47 -17.07
CA LEU A 116 2.73 4.99 -15.75
C LEU A 116 3.93 5.68 -15.13
N ASP A 117 3.86 6.99 -15.03
CA ASP A 117 4.92 7.81 -14.44
C ASP A 117 4.63 8.13 -12.98
N VAL A 118 5.65 8.39 -12.17
CA VAL A 118 5.47 8.98 -10.82
C VAL A 118 5.20 10.48 -10.93
N TRP A 119 4.18 10.93 -10.20
CA TRP A 119 3.75 12.32 -10.11
C TRP A 119 3.63 12.77 -8.66
N ARG A 120 3.66 14.09 -8.47
CA ARG A 120 3.40 14.72 -7.18
C ARG A 120 2.47 15.91 -7.32
N ALA A 121 1.36 15.88 -6.59
CA ALA A 121 0.48 17.02 -6.40
C ALA A 121 0.83 17.74 -5.09
N GLU A 122 0.76 19.08 -5.09
CA GLU A 122 0.92 19.90 -3.89
C GLU A 122 -0.35 20.69 -3.65
N ARG A 123 -0.68 20.92 -2.38
CA ARG A 123 -1.73 21.88 -2.00
C ARG A 123 -1.18 23.06 -1.25
N ASP A 124 -1.79 24.22 -1.45
CA ASP A 124 -1.45 25.43 -0.72
C ASP A 124 -1.95 25.41 0.74
N VAL A 125 -1.65 26.46 1.49
CA VAL A 125 -2.06 26.60 2.90
C VAL A 125 -3.57 26.68 3.11
N ARG A 126 -4.34 26.94 2.04
CA ARG A 126 -5.81 26.94 2.03
C ARG A 126 -6.38 25.59 1.55
N GLY A 127 -5.53 24.60 1.32
CA GLY A 127 -5.91 23.25 0.90
C GLY A 127 -6.26 23.13 -0.59
N ARG A 128 -6.00 24.14 -1.42
CA ARG A 128 -6.21 24.04 -2.87
C ARG A 128 -5.07 23.29 -3.52
N TRP A 129 -5.39 22.22 -4.23
CA TRP A 129 -4.43 21.46 -5.03
C TRP A 129 -4.00 22.25 -6.26
N GLY A 130 -2.69 22.30 -6.49
CA GLY A 130 -2.10 22.81 -7.72
C GLY A 130 -1.99 21.73 -8.80
N LEU A 131 -1.50 22.13 -9.97
CA LEU A 131 -1.21 21.20 -11.06
C LEU A 131 -0.13 20.19 -10.63
N PRO A 132 -0.36 18.87 -10.80
CA PRO A 132 0.65 17.87 -10.49
C PRO A 132 1.90 18.02 -11.34
N LYS A 133 3.04 17.74 -10.71
CA LYS A 133 4.36 17.78 -11.33
C LYS A 133 4.84 16.35 -11.57
N ARG A 134 5.17 16.03 -12.82
CA ARG A 134 5.82 14.78 -13.20
C ARG A 134 7.22 14.77 -12.63
N LEU A 135 7.65 13.63 -12.07
CA LEU A 135 9.03 13.51 -11.60
C LEU A 135 9.99 13.39 -12.81
N PRO A 136 11.20 13.95 -12.71
CA PRO A 136 12.17 13.86 -13.80
C PRO A 136 12.83 12.48 -13.81
N ALA A 137 13.45 12.15 -14.94
CA ALA A 137 14.45 11.09 -14.96
C ALA A 137 15.56 11.37 -13.91
N PRO A 138 16.16 10.35 -13.29
CA PRO A 138 15.93 8.92 -13.53
C PRO A 138 14.78 8.31 -12.71
N VAL A 139 13.99 9.08 -11.96
CA VAL A 139 12.87 8.52 -11.18
C VAL A 139 11.85 7.90 -12.11
N ASN A 140 11.40 8.65 -13.11
CA ASN A 140 10.59 8.09 -14.18
C ASN A 140 11.50 7.57 -15.28
N SER A 141 11.26 6.35 -15.76
CA SER A 141 12.06 5.68 -16.77
C SER A 141 11.33 5.60 -18.11
N THR A 142 11.78 4.70 -18.98
CA THR A 142 11.06 4.30 -20.20
C THR A 142 10.11 3.13 -19.95
N GLY A 143 10.11 2.60 -18.72
CA GLY A 143 9.17 1.60 -18.25
C GLY A 143 8.07 2.25 -17.41
N ASN A 144 7.21 1.41 -16.86
CA ASN A 144 6.21 1.81 -15.90
C ASN A 144 6.82 1.93 -14.50
N GLU A 145 6.25 2.82 -13.71
CA GLU A 145 6.47 2.92 -12.28
C GLU A 145 5.17 2.69 -11.51
N TRP A 146 5.29 1.98 -10.39
CA TRP A 146 4.17 1.62 -9.52
C TRP A 146 4.43 1.97 -8.07
N PHE A 147 3.37 2.29 -7.36
CA PHE A 147 3.31 2.33 -5.91
C PHE A 147 4.40 3.16 -5.21
N PRO A 148 4.52 4.47 -5.52
CA PRO A 148 5.52 5.34 -4.92
C PRO A 148 5.27 5.51 -3.41
N ARG A 149 6.22 5.11 -2.56
CA ARG A 149 6.14 5.23 -1.09
C ARG A 149 7.45 5.72 -0.51
N ILE A 150 7.44 6.78 0.29
CA ILE A 150 8.66 7.25 0.97
C ILE A 150 8.80 6.59 2.34
N GLY A 151 9.96 5.97 2.56
CA GLY A 151 10.37 5.41 3.85
C GLY A 151 10.93 6.46 4.80
N LYS A 152 10.98 6.12 6.10
CA LYS A 152 11.63 6.97 7.12
C LYS A 152 13.13 7.13 6.93
N ASP A 153 13.74 6.25 6.15
CA ASP A 153 15.13 6.31 5.72
C ASP A 153 15.38 7.32 4.58
N GLY A 154 14.34 8.01 4.12
CA GLY A 154 14.42 9.06 3.10
C GLY A 154 14.44 8.54 1.67
N TRP A 155 14.26 7.23 1.47
CA TRP A 155 14.14 6.63 0.15
C TRP A 155 12.69 6.63 -0.32
N LEU A 156 12.48 6.99 -1.59
CA LEU A 156 11.25 6.73 -2.32
C LEU A 156 11.35 5.34 -2.95
N TYR A 157 10.54 4.39 -2.51
CA TYR A 157 10.41 3.05 -3.07
C TYR A 157 9.28 3.02 -4.11
N PHE A 158 9.46 2.25 -5.17
CA PHE A 158 8.46 2.05 -6.23
C PHE A 158 8.80 0.79 -7.03
N GLY A 159 7.79 0.10 -7.56
CA GLY A 159 7.98 -0.96 -8.55
C GLY A 159 8.33 -0.38 -9.92
N SER A 160 9.14 -1.07 -10.72
CA SER A 160 9.37 -0.69 -12.12
C SER A 160 9.89 -1.85 -12.96
N ASP A 161 9.46 -1.91 -14.21
CA ASP A 161 9.88 -2.85 -15.26
C ASP A 161 11.06 -2.30 -16.08
N ARG A 162 11.72 -1.25 -15.57
CA ARG A 162 12.90 -0.67 -16.20
C ARG A 162 14.05 -1.68 -16.35
N PRO A 163 14.90 -1.55 -17.37
CA PRO A 163 16.06 -2.42 -17.55
C PRO A 163 17.04 -2.39 -16.36
N GLY A 164 17.71 -3.52 -16.12
CA GLY A 164 18.74 -3.68 -15.08
C GLY A 164 18.23 -4.24 -13.74
N GLY A 165 16.98 -4.73 -13.70
CA GLY A 165 16.44 -5.49 -12.59
C GLY A 165 16.94 -6.95 -12.54
N LEU A 166 16.47 -7.67 -11.51
CA LEU A 166 16.71 -9.08 -11.24
C LEU A 166 15.58 -9.97 -11.79
N GLY A 167 14.37 -9.42 -11.91
CA GLY A 167 13.18 -10.09 -12.43
C GLY A 167 12.52 -9.32 -13.57
N LYS A 168 11.19 -9.45 -13.67
CA LYS A 168 10.38 -8.77 -14.68
C LYS A 168 10.05 -7.34 -14.24
N THR A 169 9.41 -7.24 -13.08
CA THR A 169 9.15 -5.99 -12.37
C THR A 169 9.86 -6.07 -11.04
N ASP A 170 10.65 -5.06 -10.71
CA ASP A 170 11.46 -5.03 -9.49
C ASP A 170 11.09 -3.83 -8.62
N ILE A 171 11.35 -3.92 -7.32
CA ILE A 171 11.40 -2.74 -6.45
C ILE A 171 12.70 -1.96 -6.68
N TRP A 172 12.54 -0.69 -7.01
CA TRP A 172 13.59 0.30 -7.11
C TRP A 172 13.43 1.33 -5.99
N ARG A 173 14.51 2.08 -5.75
CA ARG A 173 14.46 3.20 -4.80
C ARG A 173 15.22 4.42 -5.30
N ALA A 174 14.68 5.59 -4.99
CA ALA A 174 15.26 6.88 -5.33
C ALA A 174 15.50 7.75 -4.10
N ARG A 175 16.58 8.54 -4.12
CA ARG A 175 16.77 9.65 -3.17
C ARG A 175 17.38 10.85 -3.86
N ARG A 176 17.16 12.04 -3.28
CA ARG A 176 17.83 13.26 -3.74
C ARG A 176 19.35 13.13 -3.56
N ASN A 177 20.09 13.56 -4.57
CA ASN A 177 21.55 13.59 -4.62
C ASN A 177 22.03 15.04 -4.65
N GLY A 178 21.68 15.81 -3.62
CA GLY A 178 21.96 17.25 -3.55
C GLY A 178 21.33 18.02 -4.72
N THR A 179 22.12 18.88 -5.36
CA THR A 179 21.72 19.63 -6.56
C THR A 179 21.75 18.79 -7.85
N ARG A 180 22.31 17.57 -7.80
CA ARG A 180 22.45 16.67 -8.96
C ARG A 180 21.18 15.88 -9.29
N GLY A 181 20.03 16.28 -8.76
CA GLY A 181 18.74 15.60 -8.99
C GLY A 181 18.57 14.33 -8.15
N TRP A 182 18.05 13.26 -8.76
CA TRP A 182 17.76 12.00 -8.09
C TRP A 182 18.78 10.93 -8.45
N ARG A 183 19.13 10.09 -7.48
CA ARG A 183 19.85 8.83 -7.71
C ARG A 183 18.86 7.69 -7.52
N VAL A 184 18.80 6.79 -8.50
CA VAL A 184 17.95 5.60 -8.48
C VAL A 184 18.82 4.34 -8.50
N GLU A 185 18.40 3.33 -7.76
CA GLU A 185 19.03 2.01 -7.77
C GLU A 185 18.00 0.90 -7.55
N ASN A 186 18.32 -0.30 -8.02
CA ASN A 186 17.57 -1.50 -7.69
C ASN A 186 17.67 -1.76 -6.17
N ALA A 187 16.57 -2.13 -5.52
CA ALA A 187 16.55 -2.31 -4.07
C ALA A 187 17.20 -3.62 -3.58
N GLY A 188 17.63 -4.47 -4.52
CA GLY A 188 18.43 -5.66 -4.28
C GLY A 188 17.61 -6.92 -3.94
N ALA A 189 18.31 -8.06 -3.90
CA ALA A 189 17.72 -9.40 -3.79
C ALA A 189 17.02 -9.70 -2.44
N GLY A 190 17.09 -8.78 -1.47
CA GLY A 190 16.27 -8.87 -0.25
C GLY A 190 14.80 -8.56 -0.53
N LEU A 191 14.55 -7.67 -1.50
CA LEU A 191 13.21 -7.27 -1.94
C LEU A 191 12.81 -7.99 -3.23
N ASN A 192 13.74 -8.13 -4.16
CA ASN A 192 13.48 -8.58 -5.53
C ASN A 192 13.86 -10.04 -5.76
N GLY A 193 13.15 -10.68 -6.68
CA GLY A 193 13.39 -12.05 -7.14
C GLY A 193 13.30 -12.14 -8.68
N PRO A 194 13.14 -13.35 -9.25
CA PRO A 194 13.00 -13.51 -10.69
C PRO A 194 11.61 -13.18 -11.25
N GLY A 195 10.65 -12.84 -10.38
CA GLY A 195 9.23 -12.67 -10.71
C GLY A 195 8.83 -11.22 -10.87
N ASP A 196 7.59 -10.91 -10.48
CA ASP A 196 7.07 -9.56 -10.43
C ASP A 196 6.94 -9.08 -8.97
N GLU A 197 7.54 -7.93 -8.69
CA GLU A 197 7.47 -7.17 -7.45
C GLU A 197 6.97 -5.75 -7.72
N TYR A 198 5.70 -5.47 -7.43
CA TYR A 198 5.07 -4.20 -7.82
C TYR A 198 5.02 -3.18 -6.68
N GLU A 199 4.69 -3.61 -5.46
CA GLU A 199 4.40 -2.70 -4.36
C GLU A 199 5.37 -2.90 -3.20
N ALA A 200 5.99 -1.81 -2.77
CA ALA A 200 6.78 -1.77 -1.54
C ALA A 200 6.20 -0.73 -0.59
N LEU A 201 5.74 -1.17 0.57
CA LEU A 201 5.18 -0.34 1.62
C LEU A 201 6.11 -0.32 2.85
N PRO A 202 6.97 0.70 2.99
CA PRO A 202 7.72 0.91 4.23
C PRO A 202 6.79 1.05 5.43
N ALA A 203 7.10 0.34 6.52
CA ALA A 203 6.31 0.40 7.74
C ALA A 203 6.64 1.65 8.58
N PRO A 204 5.70 2.13 9.42
CA PRO A 204 5.94 3.25 10.31
C PRO A 204 7.06 3.02 11.33
N ASP A 205 7.46 1.77 11.62
CA ASP A 205 8.58 1.47 12.51
C ASP A 205 9.95 1.86 11.90
N GLY A 206 10.01 2.12 10.60
CA GLY A 206 11.24 2.40 9.85
C GLY A 206 12.20 1.21 9.74
N ARG A 207 11.74 0.00 10.10
CA ARG A 207 12.54 -1.23 10.15
C ARG A 207 11.89 -2.40 9.42
N SER A 208 10.63 -2.28 9.04
CA SER A 208 9.88 -3.31 8.33
C SER A 208 9.32 -2.76 7.02
N MET A 209 9.00 -3.66 6.10
CA MET A 209 8.33 -3.34 4.84
C MET A 209 7.40 -4.48 4.44
N VAL A 210 6.21 -4.13 3.97
CA VAL A 210 5.32 -5.08 3.28
C VAL A 210 5.58 -4.96 1.79
N LEU A 211 5.78 -6.10 1.13
CA LEU A 211 5.85 -6.17 -0.33
C LEU A 211 4.63 -6.90 -0.88
N MET A 212 4.07 -6.41 -1.98
CA MET A 212 3.25 -7.23 -2.87
C MET A 212 4.14 -7.77 -3.98
N ALA A 213 4.22 -9.09 -4.07
CA ALA A 213 5.03 -9.79 -5.05
C ALA A 213 4.31 -11.05 -5.52
N SER A 214 4.22 -11.25 -6.84
CA SER A 214 3.74 -12.46 -7.53
C SER A 214 2.40 -13.03 -7.04
N ASP A 215 2.38 -13.66 -5.87
CA ASP A 215 1.31 -14.47 -5.31
C ASP A 215 0.85 -14.02 -3.90
N GLY A 216 1.16 -12.77 -3.53
CA GLY A 216 0.59 -12.12 -2.35
C GLY A 216 1.53 -11.14 -1.64
N LEU A 217 1.20 -10.89 -0.38
CA LEU A 217 1.90 -9.99 0.52
C LEU A 217 2.98 -10.70 1.33
N TYR A 218 4.14 -10.05 1.45
CA TYR A 218 5.33 -10.51 2.15
C TYR A 218 5.80 -9.46 3.15
N LEU A 219 6.45 -9.89 4.23
CA LEU A 219 7.13 -9.04 5.19
C LEU A 219 8.65 -9.18 5.04
N THR A 220 9.36 -8.06 5.08
CA THR A 220 10.82 -8.02 5.17
C THR A 220 11.27 -7.01 6.22
N ARG A 221 12.51 -7.17 6.70
CA ARG A 221 13.11 -6.34 7.76
C ARG A 221 14.42 -5.72 7.30
N ALA A 222 14.65 -4.49 7.72
CA ALA A 222 15.91 -3.79 7.50
C ALA A 222 17.06 -4.54 8.17
N THR A 223 18.19 -4.60 7.48
CA THR A 223 19.47 -5.12 7.98
C THR A 223 20.51 -3.99 7.95
N ARG A 224 21.75 -4.26 8.37
CA ARG A 224 22.82 -3.26 8.29
C ARG A 224 23.14 -2.83 6.85
N THR A 225 22.88 -3.70 5.87
CA THR A 225 23.31 -3.52 4.47
C THR A 225 22.15 -3.48 3.48
N GLY A 226 20.90 -3.58 3.93
CA GLY A 226 19.73 -3.59 3.05
C GLY A 226 18.51 -4.20 3.72
N TRP A 227 17.93 -5.22 3.09
CA TRP A 227 16.73 -5.91 3.56
C TRP A 227 17.00 -7.41 3.72
N SER A 228 16.32 -8.04 4.66
CA SER A 228 16.34 -9.49 4.83
C SER A 228 15.61 -10.16 3.66
N LYS A 229 15.77 -11.48 3.53
CA LYS A 229 14.87 -12.26 2.68
C LYS A 229 13.42 -12.03 3.13
N ARG A 230 12.53 -11.77 2.18
CA ARG A 230 11.09 -11.59 2.44
C ARG A 230 10.44 -12.91 2.88
N VAL A 231 9.45 -12.82 3.78
CA VAL A 231 8.68 -13.94 4.33
C VAL A 231 7.22 -13.74 3.98
N LYS A 232 6.57 -14.73 3.38
CA LYS A 232 5.16 -14.64 2.96
C LYS A 232 4.26 -14.47 4.19
N LEU A 233 3.32 -13.53 4.14
CA LEU A 233 2.32 -13.37 5.19
C LEU A 233 1.33 -14.54 5.19
N GLY A 234 0.69 -14.78 6.34
CA GLY A 234 -0.19 -15.92 6.56
C GLY A 234 -1.42 -15.96 5.63
N ALA A 235 -2.05 -17.13 5.54
CA ALA A 235 -3.18 -17.38 4.65
C ALA A 235 -4.42 -16.50 4.93
N ALA A 236 -4.57 -15.99 6.15
CA ALA A 236 -5.64 -15.04 6.47
C ALA A 236 -5.50 -13.71 5.72
N ILE A 237 -4.25 -13.29 5.46
CA ILE A 237 -3.92 -12.09 4.69
C ILE A 237 -3.89 -12.44 3.21
N ASN A 238 -3.13 -13.47 2.82
CA ASN A 238 -3.00 -13.95 1.44
C ASN A 238 -4.11 -14.92 1.04
N ALA A 239 -5.37 -14.58 1.35
CA ALA A 239 -6.49 -15.51 1.21
C ALA A 239 -6.82 -15.82 -0.25
N THR A 240 -6.54 -14.89 -1.15
CA THR A 240 -6.88 -15.00 -2.57
C THR A 240 -5.66 -14.88 -3.49
N GLY A 241 -4.55 -14.32 -2.99
CA GLY A 241 -3.39 -13.96 -3.81
C GLY A 241 -3.60 -12.68 -4.62
N SER A 242 -4.73 -11.99 -4.46
CA SER A 242 -5.06 -10.73 -5.13
C SER A 242 -4.86 -9.50 -4.24
N GLU A 243 -4.23 -9.68 -3.08
CA GLU A 243 -4.08 -8.61 -2.11
C GLU A 243 -3.10 -7.53 -2.58
N ILE A 244 -3.61 -6.32 -2.75
CA ILE A 244 -2.91 -5.16 -3.35
C ILE A 244 -3.23 -3.87 -2.59
N GLY A 245 -2.52 -2.80 -2.90
CA GLY A 245 -2.86 -1.47 -2.42
C GLY A 245 -2.66 -1.28 -0.91
N ALA A 246 -1.66 -1.96 -0.33
CA ALA A 246 -1.52 -2.03 1.13
C ALA A 246 -1.23 -0.67 1.78
N LEU A 247 -1.77 -0.42 2.98
CA LEU A 247 -1.57 0.79 3.75
C LEU A 247 -1.49 0.48 5.24
N PHE A 248 -0.43 0.94 5.90
CA PHE A 248 -0.36 0.91 7.36
C PHE A 248 -1.21 2.02 7.97
N SER A 249 -1.91 1.67 9.05
CA SER A 249 -2.33 2.63 10.07
C SER A 249 -1.17 3.54 10.52
N PRO A 250 -1.43 4.76 11.00
CA PRO A 250 -0.38 5.64 11.53
C PRO A 250 0.44 5.02 12.68
N SER A 251 -0.17 4.15 13.47
CA SER A 251 0.47 3.42 14.58
C SER A 251 1.33 2.24 14.09
N GLY A 252 1.09 1.74 12.87
CA GLY A 252 1.64 0.50 12.36
C GLY A 252 1.01 -0.77 12.95
N ARG A 253 -0.07 -0.65 13.74
CA ARG A 253 -0.75 -1.79 14.39
C ARG A 253 -1.88 -2.38 13.55
N SER A 254 -2.25 -1.76 12.45
CA SER A 254 -3.12 -2.35 11.44
C SER A 254 -2.58 -2.15 10.03
N LEU A 255 -2.94 -3.07 9.15
CA LEU A 255 -2.67 -3.02 7.71
C LEU A 255 -4.01 -3.11 6.97
N MET A 256 -4.32 -2.11 6.16
CA MET A 256 -5.40 -2.17 5.17
C MET A 256 -4.84 -2.67 3.84
N PHE A 257 -5.62 -3.42 3.08
CA PHE A 257 -5.31 -3.80 1.69
C PHE A 257 -6.63 -4.07 0.96
N ALA A 258 -6.61 -4.03 -0.36
CA ALA A 258 -7.75 -4.47 -1.17
C ALA A 258 -7.62 -5.95 -1.52
N ARG A 259 -8.75 -6.63 -1.67
CA ARG A 259 -8.83 -8.05 -2.03
C ARG A 259 -9.99 -8.29 -2.99
N ASP A 260 -9.74 -9.09 -4.02
CA ASP A 260 -10.78 -9.58 -4.92
C ASP A 260 -11.36 -10.91 -4.43
N LEU A 261 -12.60 -10.88 -3.94
CA LEU A 261 -13.35 -12.09 -3.59
C LEU A 261 -14.08 -12.73 -4.78
N LYS A 262 -13.93 -12.20 -6.01
CA LYS A 262 -14.68 -12.63 -7.22
C LYS A 262 -16.21 -12.57 -7.04
N GLY A 263 -16.67 -11.68 -6.15
CA GLY A 263 -18.08 -11.51 -5.78
C GLY A 263 -18.80 -10.39 -6.53
N ARG A 264 -20.05 -10.14 -6.13
CA ARG A 264 -20.89 -9.06 -6.71
C ARG A 264 -20.31 -7.67 -6.45
N ARG A 265 -19.75 -7.47 -5.26
CA ARG A 265 -18.88 -6.34 -4.88
C ARG A 265 -17.44 -6.84 -5.05
N SER A 266 -16.77 -6.37 -6.09
CA SER A 266 -15.38 -6.77 -6.38
C SER A 266 -14.47 -5.70 -5.78
N GLY A 267 -13.29 -6.05 -5.26
CA GLY A 267 -12.37 -5.08 -4.64
C GLY A 267 -12.94 -4.43 -3.39
N GLU A 268 -12.85 -5.14 -2.26
CA GLU A 268 -13.17 -4.57 -0.96
C GLU A 268 -11.89 -4.32 -0.17
N PHE A 269 -11.88 -3.28 0.65
CA PHE A 269 -10.82 -3.10 1.64
C PHE A 269 -11.00 -4.11 2.76
N PHE A 270 -9.89 -4.67 3.22
CA PHE A 270 -9.79 -5.51 4.41
C PHE A 270 -8.77 -4.90 5.34
N VAL A 271 -8.96 -5.11 6.63
CA VAL A 271 -8.10 -4.61 7.69
C VAL A 271 -7.63 -5.78 8.52
N TRP A 272 -6.32 -5.93 8.60
CA TRP A 272 -5.64 -6.84 9.52
C TRP A 272 -5.15 -6.07 10.75
N HIS A 273 -5.59 -6.48 11.94
CA HIS A 273 -5.08 -5.92 13.20
C HIS A 273 -3.87 -6.71 13.72
N ILE A 274 -2.70 -6.10 13.62
CA ILE A 274 -1.40 -6.61 14.05
C ILE A 274 -1.31 -6.44 15.57
N ASN A 275 -1.49 -7.55 16.30
CA ASN A 275 -1.44 -7.60 17.76
C ASN A 275 -2.58 -6.82 18.46
N GLY A 276 -3.82 -7.09 18.04
CA GLY A 276 -5.03 -6.62 18.71
C GLY A 276 -5.60 -5.33 18.11
N ARG A 277 -6.87 -5.08 18.43
CA ARG A 277 -7.66 -4.03 17.78
C ARG A 277 -7.17 -2.63 18.11
N GLU A 278 -7.42 -1.73 17.17
CA GLU A 278 -7.30 -0.29 17.32
C GLU A 278 -8.46 0.40 16.61
N ALA A 279 -8.70 1.68 16.93
CA ALA A 279 -9.72 2.50 16.28
C ALA A 279 -9.20 3.02 14.92
N TRP A 280 -8.88 2.10 14.02
CA TRP A 280 -8.50 2.38 12.64
C TRP A 280 -9.00 1.24 11.73
N PRO A 281 -9.57 1.53 10.55
CA PRO A 281 -9.65 2.83 9.87
C PRO A 281 -10.55 3.85 10.58
N PRO A 282 -10.42 5.16 10.31
CA PRO A 282 -11.23 6.17 10.98
C PRO A 282 -12.73 5.92 10.78
N SER A 283 -13.51 6.00 11.85
CA SER A 283 -14.96 6.05 11.78
C SER A 283 -15.45 7.49 11.62
N CYS A 284 -16.57 7.68 10.92
CA CYS A 284 -17.17 9.00 10.85
C CYS A 284 -17.81 9.38 12.20
N PRO A 285 -17.67 10.64 12.65
CA PRO A 285 -18.40 11.12 13.82
C PRO A 285 -19.90 10.82 13.68
N GLY A 286 -20.60 10.46 14.75
CA GLY A 286 -22.07 10.28 14.71
C GLY A 286 -22.58 9.02 14.00
N ALA A 287 -21.72 8.19 13.40
CA ALA A 287 -22.07 6.84 12.96
C ALA A 287 -22.16 5.89 14.17
N THR A 288 -23.04 6.17 15.12
CA THR A 288 -23.48 5.15 16.07
C THR A 288 -24.27 4.10 15.31
N ALA A 289 -23.85 2.83 15.48
CA ALA A 289 -24.54 1.66 14.96
C ALA A 289 -26.06 1.81 15.18
N ARG A 290 -26.80 1.86 14.07
CA ARG A 290 -28.22 1.49 14.08
C ARG A 290 -28.30 -0.01 13.89
#